data_AF-A0A5N7BQJ5-F1
#
_entry.id   AF-A0A5N7BQJ5-F1
#
_cell.length_a   1.000
_cell.length_b   1.000
_cell.length_c   1.000
_cell.angle_alpha   90.00
_cell.angle_beta   90.00
_cell.angle_gamma   90.00
#
_symmetry.space_group_name_H-M   'P 1'
#
loop_
_entity.id
_entity.type
_entity.pdbx_description
1 polymer ?
#
loop_
_entity_poly.entity_id
_entity_poly.type
_entity_poly.pdbx_seq_one_letter_code
_entity_poly.pdbx_strand_id
1 'polypeptide(L)'
;MCAHRSQLSGRRRRAKKCIRPWSSEEVVMAVYFSSRDICSTPISYIMNRRGYRRTPSAIEQKVRRIIDNTPSLRPSQLQWDVDAVDHWLNDLLEGPEAVRRHIKFSSQDAEIVALSIDDTLDTFKCLEHRWSTLMGGNFSFTFYTEKHEPKYWA
;
A
#
# COMPACT_ATOMS: atom_id res chain seq x y z
N MET A 1 33.87 -29.66 47.93
CA MET A 1 33.47 -30.05 46.57
C MET A 1 31.96 -30.28 46.56
N CYS A 2 31.22 -29.52 45.76
CA CYS A 2 29.97 -29.91 45.07
C CYS A 2 29.33 -28.65 44.48
N ALA A 3 29.40 -28.56 43.15
CA ALA A 3 28.80 -27.54 42.32
C ALA A 3 27.32 -27.82 42.09
N HIS A 4 26.52 -26.76 41.90
CA HIS A 4 25.62 -26.56 40.75
C HIS A 4 24.59 -25.48 41.09
N ARG A 5 24.82 -24.25 40.60
CA ARG A 5 23.76 -23.26 40.41
C ARG A 5 23.39 -23.24 38.94
N SER A 6 22.13 -23.56 38.69
CA SER A 6 21.49 -23.71 37.40
C SER A 6 21.57 -22.43 36.56
N GLN A 7 22.17 -22.53 35.37
CA GLN A 7 21.98 -21.55 34.30
C GLN A 7 20.67 -21.85 33.58
N LEU A 8 19.62 -21.09 33.90
CA LEU A 8 18.43 -21.02 33.06
C LEU A 8 18.77 -20.16 31.83
N SER A 9 19.20 -20.81 30.76
CA SER A 9 19.31 -20.18 29.44
C SER A 9 17.90 -19.94 28.89
N GLY A 10 17.39 -18.71 29.09
CA GLY A 10 16.18 -18.21 28.47
C GLY A 10 16.35 -18.10 26.95
N ARG A 11 16.24 -19.22 26.23
CA ARG A 11 16.08 -19.21 24.77
C ARG A 11 14.70 -18.62 24.46
N ARG A 12 14.65 -17.30 24.24
CA ARG A 12 13.54 -16.63 23.54
C ARG A 12 13.37 -17.34 22.20
N ARG A 13 12.43 -18.28 22.11
CA ARG A 13 11.97 -18.85 20.85
C ARG A 13 11.33 -17.69 20.08
N ARG A 14 12.11 -17.02 19.23
CA ARG A 14 11.60 -16.05 18.26
C ARG A 14 10.58 -16.82 17.43
N ALA A 15 9.30 -16.55 17.65
CA ALA A 15 8.22 -17.21 16.92
C ALA A 15 8.57 -17.15 15.43
N LYS A 16 8.67 -18.32 14.78
CA LYS A 16 8.88 -18.37 13.33
C LYS A 16 7.72 -17.58 12.73
N LYS A 17 8.02 -16.42 12.14
CA LYS A 17 7.04 -15.61 11.43
C LYS A 17 6.53 -16.51 10.29
N CYS A 18 5.34 -17.09 10.44
CA CYS A 18 4.68 -17.82 9.36
C CYS A 18 4.36 -16.78 8.28
N ILE A 19 5.20 -16.73 7.24
CA ILE A 19 5.00 -15.83 6.11
C ILE A 19 3.91 -16.47 5.26
N ARG A 20 2.68 -15.95 5.38
CA ARG A 20 1.60 -16.31 4.45
C ARG A 20 2.06 -15.98 3.03
N PRO A 21 1.97 -16.91 2.06
CA PRO A 21 2.32 -16.63 0.68
C PRO A 21 1.44 -15.49 0.14
N TRP A 22 1.96 -14.71 -0.81
CA TRP A 22 1.20 -13.65 -1.48
C TRP A 22 0.27 -14.28 -2.51
N SER A 23 -1.01 -13.94 -2.48
CA SER A 23 -1.90 -14.24 -3.61
C SER A 23 -1.63 -13.29 -4.79
N SER A 24 -2.02 -13.69 -6.00
CA SER A 24 -1.92 -12.82 -7.19
C SER A 24 -2.69 -11.52 -6.99
N GLU A 25 -3.83 -11.57 -6.30
CA GLU A 25 -4.66 -10.41 -5.97
C GLU A 25 -3.91 -9.40 -5.08
N GLU A 26 -3.20 -9.90 -4.06
CA GLU A 26 -2.38 -9.06 -3.18
C GLU A 26 -1.24 -8.39 -3.95
N VAL A 27 -0.65 -9.11 -4.89
CA VAL A 27 0.42 -8.59 -5.76
C VAL A 27 -0.12 -7.49 -6.67
N VAL A 28 -1.27 -7.73 -7.30
CA VAL A 28 -1.93 -6.79 -8.20
C VAL A 28 -2.25 -5.50 -7.47
N MET A 29 -2.87 -5.58 -6.29
CA MET A 29 -3.15 -4.39 -5.48
C MET A 29 -1.87 -3.63 -5.11
N ALA A 30 -0.85 -4.33 -4.62
CA ALA A 30 0.38 -3.70 -4.17
C ALA A 30 1.10 -2.97 -5.31
N VAL A 31 1.24 -3.61 -6.48
CA VAL A 31 1.93 -3.04 -7.64
C VAL A 31 1.11 -1.92 -8.26
N TYR A 32 -0.20 -2.12 -8.47
CA TYR A 32 -1.07 -1.11 -9.06
C TYR A 32 -1.09 0.18 -8.23
N PHE A 33 -1.35 0.10 -6.92
CA PHE A 33 -1.39 1.31 -6.11
C PHE A 33 -0.02 1.97 -5.96
N SER A 34 1.06 1.17 -5.91
CA SER A 34 2.43 1.71 -5.87
C SER A 34 2.82 2.41 -7.17
N SER A 35 2.34 1.94 -8.33
CA SER A 35 2.58 2.59 -9.64
C SER A 35 1.77 3.88 -9.82
N ARG A 36 0.74 4.09 -8.99
CA ARG A 36 -0.02 5.35 -8.89
C ARG A 36 0.48 6.26 -7.76
N ASP A 37 1.72 6.06 -7.33
CA ASP A 37 2.41 6.84 -6.30
C ASP A 37 1.73 6.83 -4.92
N ILE A 38 0.92 5.80 -4.64
CA ILE A 38 0.34 5.63 -3.31
C ILE A 38 1.38 4.98 -2.41
N CYS A 39 1.63 5.60 -1.26
CA CYS A 39 2.56 5.10 -0.27
C CYS A 39 2.15 3.73 0.31
N SER A 40 3.14 2.97 0.79
CA SER A 40 2.94 1.63 1.36
C SER A 40 2.01 1.60 2.58
N THR A 41 1.94 2.70 3.34
CA THR A 41 1.05 2.85 4.50
C THR A 41 -0.44 2.83 4.11
N PRO A 42 -0.94 3.72 3.23
CA PRO A 42 -2.29 3.62 2.69
C PRO A 42 -2.61 2.27 2.04
N ILE A 43 -1.66 1.74 1.26
CA ILE A 43 -1.84 0.44 0.59
C ILE A 43 -2.06 -0.65 1.65
N SER A 44 -1.30 -0.64 2.74
CA SER A 44 -1.48 -1.55 3.87
C SER A 44 -2.89 -1.48 4.45
N TYR A 45 -3.44 -0.27 4.62
CA TYR A 45 -4.82 -0.10 5.11
C TYR A 45 -5.86 -0.59 4.12
N ILE A 46 -5.74 -0.23 2.84
CA ILE A 46 -6.63 -0.69 1.76
C ILE A 46 -6.64 -2.22 1.68
N MET A 47 -5.45 -2.84 1.67
CA MET A 47 -5.29 -4.30 1.66
C MET A 47 -5.95 -4.94 2.88
N ASN A 48 -5.74 -4.39 4.07
CA ASN A 48 -6.33 -4.91 5.31
C ASN A 48 -7.86 -4.88 5.27
N ARG A 49 -8.46 -3.81 4.73
CA ARG A 49 -9.92 -3.71 4.55
C ARG A 49 -10.47 -4.77 3.61
N ARG A 50 -9.69 -5.20 2.62
CA ARG A 50 -10.04 -6.26 1.68
C ARG A 50 -9.68 -7.67 2.19
N GLY A 51 -9.26 -7.80 3.45
CA GLY A 51 -8.95 -9.07 4.11
C GLY A 51 -7.48 -9.51 4.01
N TYR A 52 -6.60 -8.69 3.45
CA TYR A 52 -5.18 -8.99 3.28
C TYR A 52 -4.32 -8.27 4.32
N ARG A 53 -3.74 -9.03 5.25
CA ARG A 53 -2.89 -8.48 6.31
C ARG A 53 -1.43 -8.42 5.86
N ARG A 54 -1.04 -7.29 5.27
CA ARG A 54 0.36 -6.98 4.92
C ARG A 54 0.80 -5.71 5.65
N THR A 55 2.02 -5.71 6.16
CA THR A 55 2.62 -4.50 6.75
C THR A 55 3.20 -3.61 5.65
N PRO A 56 3.32 -2.28 5.85
CA PRO A 56 3.92 -1.36 4.86
C PRO A 56 5.29 -1.84 4.34
N SER A 57 6.20 -2.22 5.24
CA SER A 57 7.52 -2.73 4.86
C SER A 57 7.48 -4.04 4.05
N ALA A 58 6.44 -4.86 4.24
CA ALA A 58 6.29 -6.10 3.46
C ALA A 58 5.81 -5.79 2.04
N ILE A 59 4.97 -4.76 1.89
CA ILE A 59 4.52 -4.25 0.59
C ILE A 59 5.71 -3.67 -0.16
N GLU A 60 6.48 -2.77 0.46
CA GLU A 60 7.69 -2.19 -0.14
C GLU A 60 8.69 -3.25 -0.60
N GLN A 61 8.98 -4.22 0.27
CA GLN A 61 9.89 -5.30 -0.07
C GLN A 61 9.35 -6.17 -1.21
N LYS A 62 8.04 -6.42 -1.26
CA LYS A 62 7.43 -7.21 -2.33
C LYS A 62 7.48 -6.46 -3.66
N VAL A 63 7.11 -5.18 -3.67
CA VAL A 63 7.13 -4.32 -4.86
C VAL A 63 8.56 -4.18 -5.39
N ARG A 64 9.54 -3.95 -4.50
CA ARG A 64 10.96 -3.89 -4.88
C ARG A 64 11.42 -5.17 -5.58
N ARG A 65 11.10 -6.35 -5.02
CA ARG A 65 11.44 -7.63 -5.64
C ARG A 65 10.80 -7.83 -7.02
N ILE A 66 9.60 -7.29 -7.23
CA ILE A 66 8.92 -7.37 -8.53
C ILE A 66 9.64 -6.48 -9.54
N ILE A 67 10.00 -5.26 -9.16
CA ILE A 67 10.79 -4.34 -9.99
C ILE A 67 12.16 -4.95 -10.32
N ASP A 68 12.85 -5.53 -9.33
CA ASP A 68 14.15 -6.17 -9.53
C ASP A 68 14.08 -7.32 -10.56
N ASN A 69 12.95 -8.04 -10.60
CA ASN A 69 12.70 -9.12 -11.55
C ASN A 69 12.14 -8.64 -12.91
N THR A 70 11.50 -7.47 -12.95
CA THR A 70 10.84 -6.91 -14.13
C THR A 70 11.16 -5.40 -14.23
N PRO A 71 12.40 -5.04 -14.61
CA PRO A 71 12.85 -3.65 -14.57
C PRO A 71 12.05 -2.71 -15.50
N SER A 72 11.42 -3.26 -16.56
CA SER A 72 10.58 -2.50 -17.48
C SER A 72 9.38 -1.82 -16.81
N LEU A 73 8.92 -2.30 -15.65
CA LEU A 73 7.82 -1.67 -14.91
C LEU A 73 8.21 -0.32 -14.31
N ARG A 74 9.50 -0.13 -14.04
CA ARG A 74 10.02 1.07 -13.39
C ARG A 74 11.41 1.40 -13.96
N PRO A 75 11.47 1.96 -15.18
CA PRO A 75 12.71 2.17 -15.91
C PRO A 75 13.67 3.15 -15.21
N SER A 76 13.17 4.01 -14.32
CA SER A 76 14.00 4.86 -13.47
C SER A 76 13.55 4.80 -12.01
N GLN A 77 14.45 5.05 -11.07
CA GLN A 77 14.13 5.00 -9.63
C GLN A 77 12.97 5.90 -9.21
N LEU A 78 12.56 6.89 -10.02
CA LEU A 78 11.48 7.82 -9.67
C LEU A 78 10.25 7.70 -10.56
N GLN A 79 10.30 6.86 -11.60
CA GLN A 79 9.25 6.83 -12.61
C GLN A 79 8.77 5.41 -12.90
N TRP A 80 7.50 5.19 -12.66
CA TRP A 80 6.78 4.02 -13.11
C TRP A 80 6.41 4.15 -14.58
N ASP A 81 6.57 3.05 -15.33
CA ASP A 81 5.94 2.91 -16.63
C ASP A 81 4.54 2.34 -16.41
N VAL A 82 3.57 3.23 -16.38
CA VAL A 82 2.18 2.90 -16.07
C VAL A 82 1.58 1.94 -17.09
N ASP A 83 1.88 2.13 -18.37
CA ASP A 83 1.34 1.30 -19.44
C ASP A 83 1.95 -0.11 -19.36
N ALA A 84 3.27 -0.19 -19.12
CA ALA A 84 3.93 -1.48 -18.87
C ALA A 84 3.38 -2.20 -17.63
N VAL A 85 3.04 -1.47 -16.57
CA VAL A 85 2.40 -2.03 -15.38
C VAL A 85 1.00 -2.55 -15.70
N ASP A 86 0.16 -1.77 -16.38
CA ASP A 86 -1.21 -2.18 -16.71
C ASP A 86 -1.20 -3.43 -17.62
N HIS A 87 -0.29 -3.50 -18.59
CA HIS A 87 -0.06 -4.71 -19.40
C HIS A 87 0.39 -5.90 -18.55
N TRP A 88 1.40 -5.71 -17.68
CA TRP A 88 1.91 -6.76 -16.81
C TRP A 88 0.84 -7.31 -15.84
N LEU A 89 -0.03 -6.44 -15.33
CA LEU A 89 -1.15 -6.86 -14.48
C LEU A 89 -2.19 -7.67 -15.26
N ASN A 90 -2.47 -7.30 -16.50
CA ASN A 90 -3.38 -8.03 -17.39
C ASN A 90 -2.83 -9.38 -17.86
N ASP A 91 -1.52 -9.57 -17.81
CA ASP A 91 -0.89 -10.87 -18.05
C ASP A 91 -0.85 -11.72 -16.77
N LEU A 92 -0.68 -11.08 -15.60
CA LEU A 92 -0.63 -11.73 -14.29
C LEU A 92 -1.99 -12.30 -13.84
N LEU A 93 -3.07 -11.61 -14.18
CA LEU A 93 -4.43 -12.11 -14.02
C LEU A 93 -4.99 -12.36 -15.40
N GLU A 94 -5.72 -13.46 -15.64
CA GLU A 94 -6.23 -13.88 -16.96
C GLU A 94 -7.24 -12.88 -17.59
N GLY A 95 -6.81 -11.66 -17.89
CA GLY A 95 -7.57 -10.59 -18.53
C GLY A 95 -7.90 -9.37 -17.67
N PRO A 96 -8.28 -8.26 -18.32
CA PRO A 96 -8.46 -6.94 -17.71
C PRO A 96 -9.63 -6.86 -16.72
N GLU A 97 -10.65 -7.69 -16.87
CA GLU A 97 -11.79 -7.75 -15.96
C GLU A 97 -11.43 -8.38 -14.60
N ALA A 98 -10.45 -9.27 -14.57
CA ALA A 98 -9.91 -9.78 -13.32
C ALA A 98 -9.14 -8.67 -12.58
N VAL A 99 -8.26 -7.95 -13.29
CA VAL A 99 -7.52 -6.81 -12.74
C VAL A 99 -8.48 -5.77 -12.15
N ARG A 100 -9.46 -5.31 -12.93
CA ARG A 100 -10.46 -4.29 -12.53
C ARG A 100 -11.17 -4.62 -11.22
N ARG A 101 -11.54 -5.88 -11.00
CA ARG A 101 -12.20 -6.31 -9.75
C ARG A 101 -11.31 -6.11 -8.52
N HIS A 102 -10.01 -6.30 -8.66
CA HIS A 102 -9.05 -6.18 -7.56
C HIS A 102 -8.50 -4.77 -7.38
N ILE A 103 -8.47 -3.94 -8.44
CA ILE A 103 -8.01 -2.54 -8.35
C ILE A 103 -9.16 -1.54 -8.18
N LYS A 104 -10.41 -1.99 -8.15
CA LYS A 104 -11.59 -1.12 -7.95
C LYS A 104 -11.36 -0.21 -6.75
N PHE A 105 -11.33 1.09 -7.01
CA PHE A 105 -11.03 2.08 -5.99
C PHE A 105 -12.33 2.70 -5.47
N SER A 106 -12.54 2.66 -4.16
CA SER A 106 -13.76 3.17 -3.52
C SER A 106 -13.55 4.55 -2.90
N SER A 107 -14.63 5.27 -2.61
CA SER A 107 -14.57 6.53 -1.86
C SER A 107 -13.90 6.38 -0.49
N GLN A 108 -14.07 5.23 0.15
CA GLN A 108 -13.42 4.94 1.43
C GLN A 108 -11.91 4.70 1.26
N ASP A 109 -11.48 4.14 0.12
CA ASP A 109 -10.04 4.05 -0.19
C ASP A 109 -9.47 5.44 -0.46
N ALA A 110 -10.29 6.34 -1.01
CA ALA A 110 -9.92 7.74 -1.18
C ALA A 110 -9.61 8.43 0.15
N GLU A 111 -10.51 8.27 1.13
CA GLU A 111 -10.35 8.81 2.48
C GLU A 111 -9.08 8.30 3.15
N ILE A 112 -8.76 7.01 3.00
CA ILE A 112 -7.53 6.42 3.55
C ILE A 112 -6.28 7.07 2.95
N VAL A 113 -6.28 7.30 1.64
CA VAL A 113 -5.17 7.98 0.97
C VAL A 113 -5.10 9.44 1.42
N ALA A 114 -6.23 10.14 1.46
CA ALA A 114 -6.30 11.53 1.89
C ALA A 114 -5.79 11.75 3.32
N LEU A 115 -6.20 10.90 4.27
CA LEU A 115 -5.80 10.97 5.68
C LEU A 115 -4.33 10.61 5.92
N SER A 116 -3.69 9.94 4.95
CA SER A 116 -2.27 9.61 5.05
C SER A 116 -1.33 10.72 4.58
N ILE A 117 -1.90 11.73 3.90
CA ILE A 117 -1.19 12.90 3.42
C ILE A 117 -1.29 13.96 4.52
N ASP A 118 -0.63 13.70 5.65
CA ASP A 118 -0.38 14.74 6.64
C ASP A 118 0.65 15.72 6.03
N ASP A 119 0.24 16.98 5.86
CA ASP A 119 1.09 18.18 5.67
C ASP A 119 1.82 18.43 4.33
N THR A 120 1.25 18.13 3.16
CA THR A 120 1.67 18.87 1.94
C THR A 120 0.51 19.19 1.00
N LEU A 121 0.08 20.46 1.05
CA LEU A 121 -0.91 21.07 0.17
C LEU A 121 -0.62 20.88 -1.33
N ASP A 122 0.65 20.70 -1.70
CA ASP A 122 1.10 20.45 -3.08
C ASP A 122 0.81 19.02 -3.56
N THR A 123 0.90 18.04 -2.66
CA THR A 123 0.56 16.63 -2.96
C THR A 123 -0.95 16.50 -3.20
N PHE A 124 -1.76 17.31 -2.50
CA PHE A 124 -3.20 17.36 -2.65
C PHE A 124 -3.66 17.86 -4.02
N LYS A 125 -3.09 18.96 -4.54
CA LYS A 125 -3.41 19.47 -5.89
C LYS A 125 -3.01 18.49 -6.99
N CYS A 126 -1.88 17.82 -6.80
CA CYS A 126 -1.40 16.79 -7.73
C CYS A 126 -2.34 15.59 -7.77
N LEU A 127 -2.89 15.20 -6.62
CA LEU A 127 -3.89 14.14 -6.51
C LEU A 127 -5.25 14.56 -7.05
N GLU A 128 -5.77 15.75 -6.74
CA GLU A 128 -7.07 16.23 -7.24
C GLU A 128 -7.10 16.33 -8.77
N HIS A 129 -6.02 16.85 -9.37
CA HIS A 129 -5.86 16.87 -10.82
C HIS A 129 -5.80 15.45 -11.40
N ARG A 130 -5.03 14.54 -10.79
CA ARG A 130 -4.93 13.13 -11.24
C ARG A 130 -6.21 12.32 -10.98
N TRP A 131 -6.96 12.65 -9.93
CA TRP A 131 -8.25 12.04 -9.59
C TRP A 131 -9.30 12.32 -10.64
N SER A 132 -9.35 13.59 -11.07
CA SER A 132 -10.21 14.04 -12.16
C SER A 132 -9.93 13.28 -13.45
N THR A 133 -8.66 12.95 -13.69
CA THR A 133 -8.20 12.15 -14.84
C THR A 133 -8.54 10.66 -14.69
N LEU A 134 -8.45 10.08 -13.49
CA LEU A 134 -8.69 8.64 -13.25
C LEU A 134 -10.18 8.28 -13.15
N MET A 135 -11.02 9.16 -12.61
CA MET A 135 -12.42 8.84 -12.26
C MET A 135 -13.46 9.53 -13.15
N GLY A 136 -13.06 10.39 -14.08
CA GLY A 136 -13.98 11.10 -14.97
C GLY A 136 -14.83 12.14 -14.23
N GLY A 137 -14.24 13.30 -13.95
CA GLY A 137 -14.91 14.61 -13.82
C GLY A 137 -15.95 14.88 -12.71
N ASN A 138 -16.55 13.87 -12.07
CA ASN A 138 -17.73 14.08 -11.21
C ASN A 138 -17.52 13.76 -9.72
N PHE A 139 -16.28 13.78 -9.22
CA PHE A 139 -16.01 13.55 -7.80
C PHE A 139 -15.52 14.83 -7.13
N SER A 140 -16.40 15.44 -6.33
CA SER A 140 -16.09 16.57 -5.44
C SER A 140 -15.81 16.03 -4.05
N PHE A 141 -14.66 16.35 -3.49
CA PHE A 141 -14.34 16.03 -2.11
C PHE A 141 -14.93 17.13 -1.21
N THR A 142 -15.98 16.81 -0.44
CA THR A 142 -16.40 17.68 0.67
C THR A 142 -15.68 17.21 1.94
N PHE A 143 -14.58 17.86 2.29
CA PHE A 143 -13.96 17.66 3.60
C PHE A 143 -14.75 18.43 4.65
N TYR A 144 -15.28 17.72 5.65
CA TYR A 144 -15.60 18.35 6.92
C TYR A 144 -14.26 18.60 7.64
N THR A 145 -13.79 19.84 7.62
CA THR A 145 -12.79 20.28 8.58
C THR A 145 -13.46 20.26 9.96
N GLU A 146 -13.39 19.12 10.67
CA GLU A 146 -13.56 19.18 12.11
C GLU A 146 -12.40 20.02 12.65
N LYS A 147 -12.72 21.27 12.99
CA LYS A 147 -11.85 22.15 13.76
C LYS A 147 -11.61 21.46 15.09
N HIS A 148 -10.53 20.69 15.17
CA HIS A 148 -10.06 20.16 16.43
C HIS A 148 -9.47 21.34 17.21
N GLU A 149 -10.30 22.00 18.03
CA GLU A 149 -9.78 22.90 19.06
C GLU A 149 -8.91 22.10 20.03
N PRO A 150 -7.65 22.49 20.26
CA PRO A 150 -6.85 21.88 21.30
C PRO A 150 -7.44 22.26 22.65
N LYS A 151 -8.07 21.30 23.34
CA LYS A 151 -8.40 21.47 24.76
C LYS A 151 -7.10 21.55 25.55
N TYR A 152 -6.69 22.78 25.86
CA TYR A 152 -5.71 23.07 26.90
C TYR A 152 -6.23 22.49 28.22
N TRP A 153 -5.54 21.50 28.76
CA TRP A 153 -5.70 21.06 30.14
C TRP A 153 -4.71 21.86 30.98
N ALA A 154 -5.26 22.75 31.80
CA ALA A 154 -4.59 23.40 32.93
C ALA A 154 -4.41 22.40 34.09
#